data_AF-A0A6I0K6U6-F1
#
_entry.id   AF-A0A6I0K6U6-F1
#
_cell.length_a   1.000
_cell.length_b   1.000
_cell.length_c   1.000
_cell.angle_alpha   90.00
_cell.angle_beta   90.00
_cell.angle_gamma   90.00
#
_symmetry.space_group_name_H-M   'P 1'
#
loop_
_entity.id
_entity.type
_entity.pdbx_description
1 polymer ?
#
loop_
_entity_poly.entity_id
_entity_poly.type
_entity_poly.pdbx_seq_one_letter_code
_entity_poly.pdbx_strand_id
1 'polypeptide(L)'
;LAPMWEEFFDFVKPSSLKAIAGVANIGTDTNWCGHPFAQANWYAFGRMAWNPSLTSGTIAEEWLKQTFFDVSNPKHAPIAYEIHNMMMESREAVVDYMMPLGLHHLFAWGHHYGPEPWCDVPGARPDWMPSYYHKADKQGIGFDRSHTGSNATAQYPDSLCRLYDDIRTCPDEYLLWFHHAPWQHTMQSGRTLWDELCYRYDHGVQQVRSFQKKWDLTENYIDAERFKDVQSRLKIQARDAVWWKDACLLYFQEFSGMRAPYEVERPIHELEDLKQVKLPINNHECPTPKMLNERR
;
A
#
# COMPACT_ATOMS: atom_id res chain seq x y z
N LEU A 1 -3.57 7.94 4.77
CA LEU A 1 -2.64 7.54 5.85
C LEU A 1 -3.32 7.47 7.22
N ALA A 2 -4.32 8.32 7.51
CA ALA A 2 -4.99 8.32 8.80
C ALA A 2 -5.45 6.93 9.32
N PRO A 3 -6.01 6.01 8.49
CA PRO A 3 -6.36 4.67 8.98
C PRO A 3 -5.18 3.89 9.57
N MET A 4 -3.99 4.03 8.98
CA MET A 4 -2.76 3.38 9.49
C MET A 4 -2.28 3.99 10.81
N TRP A 5 -2.46 5.30 11.00
CA TRP A 5 -2.11 5.94 12.27
C TRP A 5 -3.13 5.64 13.36
N GLU A 6 -4.41 5.49 13.00
CA GLU A 6 -5.45 4.99 13.90
C GLU A 6 -5.13 3.55 14.36
N GLU A 7 -4.79 2.66 13.42
CA GLU A 7 -4.33 1.28 13.70
C GLU A 7 -3.17 1.26 14.71
N PHE A 8 -2.20 2.18 14.58
CA PHE A 8 -1.09 2.28 15.53
C PHE A 8 -1.55 2.53 16.97
N PHE A 9 -2.60 3.32 17.18
CA PHE A 9 -3.12 3.64 18.50
C PHE A 9 -3.92 2.49 19.15
N ASP A 10 -4.27 1.44 18.39
CA ASP A 10 -4.80 0.20 18.96
C ASP A 10 -3.73 -0.56 19.75
N PHE A 11 -2.46 -0.43 19.35
CA PHE A 11 -1.32 -1.06 20.02
C PHE A 11 -0.65 -0.15 21.05
N VAL A 12 -0.64 1.16 20.80
CA VAL A 12 0.05 2.15 21.64
C VAL A 12 -0.94 3.14 22.24
N LYS A 13 -1.14 3.07 23.55
CA LYS A 13 -2.02 4.02 24.26
C LYS A 13 -1.52 5.46 24.05
N PRO A 14 -2.38 6.40 23.61
CA PRO A 14 -1.95 7.77 23.36
C PRO A 14 -1.35 8.48 24.58
N SER A 15 -1.83 8.16 25.79
CA SER A 15 -1.31 8.72 27.04
C SER A 15 0.14 8.32 27.35
N SER A 16 0.68 7.32 26.66
CA SER A 16 2.08 6.90 26.79
C SER A 16 3.05 7.77 25.97
N LEU A 17 2.55 8.55 25.00
CA LEU A 17 3.36 9.37 24.11
C LEU A 17 3.53 10.81 24.66
N LYS A 18 4.66 11.43 24.33
CA LYS A 18 4.97 12.83 24.71
C LYS A 18 4.97 13.78 23.52
N ALA A 19 5.28 13.26 22.33
CA ALA A 19 5.32 14.03 21.09
C ALA A 19 5.15 13.09 19.91
N ILE A 20 4.75 13.65 18.78
CA ILE A 20 4.73 13.00 17.47
C ILE A 20 5.34 13.96 16.45
N ALA A 21 6.10 13.42 15.50
CA ALA A 21 6.69 14.16 14.40
C ALA A 21 6.21 13.57 13.07
N GLY A 22 5.89 14.44 12.11
CA GLY A 22 5.47 14.05 10.77
C GLY A 22 6.44 14.62 9.74
N VAL A 23 6.95 13.77 8.85
CA VAL A 23 7.75 14.24 7.71
C VAL A 23 6.81 14.94 6.74
N ALA A 24 7.01 16.25 6.56
CA ALA A 24 6.12 17.07 5.75
C ALA A 24 6.18 16.66 4.28
N ASN A 25 5.01 16.55 3.65
CA ASN A 25 4.85 16.20 2.24
C ASN A 25 4.59 17.44 1.37
N ILE A 26 5.19 18.58 1.71
CA ILE A 26 4.98 19.87 1.05
C ILE A 26 6.19 20.33 0.25
N GLY A 27 5.94 21.09 -0.80
CA GLY A 27 6.96 21.75 -1.62
C GLY A 27 6.45 23.06 -2.21
N THR A 28 7.03 23.47 -3.33
CA THR A 28 6.70 24.72 -4.04
C THR A 28 5.48 24.61 -4.96
N ASP A 29 4.87 23.43 -5.08
CA ASP A 29 3.65 23.23 -5.86
C ASP A 29 2.53 24.13 -5.32
N THR A 30 1.68 24.66 -6.21
CA THR A 30 0.59 25.58 -5.83
C THR A 30 -0.36 24.98 -4.78
N ASN A 31 -0.56 23.66 -4.83
CA ASN A 31 -1.39 22.94 -3.86
C ASN A 31 -0.59 22.38 -2.67
N TRP A 32 0.69 22.77 -2.54
CA TRP A 32 1.69 22.34 -1.55
C TRP A 32 2.10 20.87 -1.64
N CYS A 33 1.14 19.95 -1.69
CA CYS A 33 1.39 18.52 -1.52
C CYS A 33 1.55 17.72 -2.83
N GLY A 34 1.52 18.37 -3.99
CA GLY A 34 1.54 17.75 -5.31
C GLY A 34 0.23 17.04 -5.66
N HIS A 35 -0.17 16.04 -4.87
CA HIS A 35 -1.46 15.35 -5.00
C HIS A 35 -2.52 16.01 -4.09
N PRO A 36 -3.74 16.36 -4.56
CA PRO A 36 -4.77 17.00 -3.72
C PRO A 36 -5.10 16.24 -2.43
N PHE A 37 -5.32 14.92 -2.51
CA PHE A 37 -5.54 14.07 -1.32
C PHE A 37 -4.33 13.92 -0.39
N ALA A 38 -3.11 14.29 -0.81
CA ALA A 38 -1.97 14.30 0.11
C ALA A 38 -2.10 15.43 1.15
N GLN A 39 -2.90 16.47 0.88
CA GLN A 39 -3.31 17.47 1.88
C GLN A 39 -4.12 16.84 3.02
N ALA A 40 -4.96 15.84 2.73
CA ALA A 40 -5.74 15.14 3.76
C ALA A 40 -4.83 14.41 4.76
N ASN A 41 -3.68 13.89 4.31
CA ASN A 41 -2.69 13.29 5.21
C ASN A 41 -2.04 14.34 6.12
N TRP A 42 -1.71 15.51 5.58
CA TRP A 42 -1.14 16.60 6.38
C TRP A 42 -2.16 17.13 7.40
N TYR A 43 -3.41 17.32 6.97
CA TYR A 43 -4.53 17.67 7.84
C TYR A 43 -4.70 16.63 8.96
N ALA A 44 -4.78 15.35 8.60
CA ALA A 44 -4.95 14.26 9.55
C ALA A 44 -3.82 14.18 10.58
N PHE A 45 -2.57 14.38 10.16
CA PHE A 45 -1.43 14.43 11.07
C PHE A 45 -1.64 15.51 12.14
N GLY A 46 -2.01 16.73 11.73
CA GLY A 46 -2.27 17.82 12.68
C GLY A 46 -3.42 17.52 13.64
N ARG A 47 -4.52 16.94 13.12
CA ARG A 47 -5.68 16.55 13.94
C ARG A 47 -5.34 15.48 14.97
N MET A 48 -4.65 14.41 14.56
CA MET A 48 -4.24 13.31 15.45
C MET A 48 -3.13 13.71 16.43
N ALA A 49 -2.23 14.60 16.02
CA ALA A 49 -1.22 15.17 16.93
C ALA A 49 -1.88 16.02 18.04
N TRP A 50 -2.98 16.72 17.72
CA TRP A 50 -3.77 17.47 18.70
C TRP A 50 -4.63 16.56 19.58
N ASN A 51 -5.40 15.66 18.96
CA ASN A 51 -6.22 14.68 19.65
C ASN A 51 -6.10 13.29 19.00
N PRO A 52 -5.30 12.38 19.59
CA PRO A 52 -5.07 11.05 19.06
C PRO A 52 -6.25 10.09 19.22
N SER A 53 -7.34 10.51 19.89
CA SER A 53 -8.58 9.72 19.96
C SER A 53 -9.53 9.94 18.77
N LEU A 54 -9.18 10.83 17.82
CA LEU A 54 -9.98 11.08 16.64
C LEU A 54 -9.84 9.91 15.66
N THR A 55 -10.97 9.45 15.14
CA THR A 55 -10.98 8.41 14.11
C THR A 55 -10.61 9.00 12.75
N SER A 56 -10.00 8.18 11.89
CA SER A 56 -9.68 8.54 10.52
C SER A 56 -10.93 8.95 9.74
N GLY A 57 -12.06 8.30 10.00
CA GLY A 57 -13.36 8.62 9.41
C GLY A 57 -13.84 10.03 9.74
N THR A 58 -13.81 10.43 11.02
CA THR A 58 -14.21 11.79 11.43
C THR A 58 -13.30 12.85 10.81
N ILE A 59 -12.00 12.61 10.77
CA ILE A 59 -11.02 13.54 10.18
C ILE A 59 -11.25 13.69 8.67
N ALA A 60 -11.53 12.59 7.96
CA ALA A 60 -11.82 12.62 6.54
C ALA A 60 -13.09 13.44 6.24
N GLU A 61 -14.16 13.26 7.03
CA GLU A 61 -15.38 14.08 6.90
C GLU A 61 -15.10 15.58 7.10
N GLU A 62 -14.35 15.95 8.14
CA GLU A 62 -13.97 17.33 8.39
C GLU A 62 -13.21 17.94 7.20
N TRP A 63 -12.23 17.21 6.68
CA TRP A 63 -11.40 17.67 5.57
C TRP A 63 -12.21 17.80 4.26
N LEU A 64 -13.07 16.84 3.96
CA LEU A 64 -13.91 16.85 2.76
C LEU A 64 -14.88 18.04 2.75
N LYS A 65 -15.47 18.37 3.89
CA LYS A 65 -16.37 19.54 4.06
C LYS A 65 -15.63 20.87 3.84
N GLN A 66 -14.37 20.95 4.28
CA GLN A 66 -13.54 22.17 4.13
C GLN A 66 -12.93 22.30 2.73
N THR A 67 -12.75 21.18 2.03
CA THR A 67 -11.98 21.15 0.78
C THR A 67 -12.85 21.09 -0.46
N PHE A 68 -13.86 20.21 -0.50
CA PHE A 68 -14.59 19.89 -1.72
C PHE A 68 -16.09 20.14 -1.64
N PHE A 69 -16.73 19.82 -0.52
CA PHE A 69 -18.18 19.66 -0.48
C PHE A 69 -18.88 20.71 0.38
N ASP A 70 -19.86 21.39 -0.22
CA ASP A 70 -20.75 22.32 0.47
C ASP A 70 -21.79 21.56 1.30
N VAL A 71 -21.68 21.67 2.63
CA VAL A 71 -22.59 21.04 3.60
C VAL A 71 -24.03 21.57 3.53
N SER A 72 -24.23 22.76 2.95
CA SER A 72 -25.58 23.33 2.80
C SER A 72 -26.33 22.76 1.60
N ASN A 73 -25.64 22.10 0.67
CA ASN A 73 -26.24 21.49 -0.51
C ASN A 73 -26.52 19.99 -0.26
N PRO A 74 -27.80 19.58 -0.15
CA PRO A 74 -28.15 18.19 0.17
C PRO A 74 -27.70 17.19 -0.91
N LYS A 75 -27.42 17.64 -2.14
CA LYS A 75 -26.90 16.78 -3.21
C LYS A 75 -25.43 16.39 -3.00
N HIS A 76 -24.68 17.13 -2.20
CA HIS A 76 -23.26 16.84 -1.96
C HIS A 76 -23.06 15.69 -0.97
N ALA A 77 -24.00 15.47 -0.04
CA ALA A 77 -23.82 14.50 1.04
C ALA A 77 -23.62 13.04 0.55
N PRO A 78 -24.41 12.51 -0.41
CA PRO A 78 -24.18 11.16 -0.94
C PRO A 78 -22.82 11.02 -1.64
N ILE A 79 -22.39 12.05 -2.37
CA ILE A 79 -21.12 12.04 -3.10
C ILE A 79 -19.93 12.14 -2.14
N ALA A 80 -20.04 12.99 -1.12
CA ALA A 80 -19.03 13.11 -0.07
C ALA A 80 -18.84 11.78 0.67
N TYR A 81 -19.91 11.01 0.87
CA TYR A 81 -19.83 9.67 1.46
C TYR A 81 -19.06 8.67 0.58
N GLU A 82 -19.26 8.68 -0.74
CA GLU A 82 -18.46 7.83 -1.65
C GLU A 82 -16.97 8.18 -1.63
N ILE A 83 -16.63 9.47 -1.57
CA ILE A 83 -15.24 9.91 -1.48
C ILE A 83 -14.63 9.62 -0.10
N HIS A 84 -15.43 9.71 0.96
CA HIS A 84 -15.03 9.28 2.29
C HIS A 84 -14.64 7.80 2.30
N ASN A 85 -15.49 6.91 1.75
CA ASN A 85 -15.18 5.48 1.65
C ASN A 85 -13.92 5.23 0.82
N MET A 86 -13.76 5.93 -0.31
CA MET A 86 -12.54 5.88 -1.12
C MET A 86 -11.30 6.22 -0.28
N MET A 87 -11.36 7.27 0.55
CA MET A 87 -10.25 7.65 1.44
C MET A 87 -9.94 6.57 2.49
N MET A 88 -10.96 5.96 3.09
CA MET A 88 -10.79 4.90 4.10
C MET A 88 -10.15 3.64 3.48
N GLU A 89 -10.58 3.27 2.28
CA GLU A 89 -10.07 2.09 1.56
C GLU A 89 -8.68 2.30 0.96
N SER A 90 -8.30 3.55 0.65
CA SER A 90 -7.10 3.89 -0.13
C SER A 90 -5.77 3.36 0.40
N ARG A 91 -5.58 3.30 1.73
CA ARG A 91 -4.32 2.80 2.31
C ARG A 91 -4.18 1.32 2.06
N GLU A 92 -5.24 0.56 2.31
CA GLU A 92 -5.20 -0.89 2.19
C GLU A 92 -5.10 -1.34 0.74
N ALA A 93 -5.71 -0.60 -0.19
CA ALA A 93 -5.50 -0.84 -1.62
C ALA A 93 -4.01 -0.79 -2.01
N VAL A 94 -3.27 0.19 -1.48
CA VAL A 94 -1.82 0.33 -1.70
C VAL A 94 -1.04 -0.84 -1.10
N VAL A 95 -1.41 -1.29 0.10
CA VAL A 95 -0.82 -2.51 0.70
C VAL A 95 -1.06 -3.70 -0.21
N ASP A 96 -2.30 -3.87 -0.67
CA ASP A 96 -2.74 -5.00 -1.48
C ASP A 96 -2.03 -5.11 -2.82
N TYR A 97 -2.00 -4.04 -3.61
CA TYR A 97 -1.34 -4.12 -4.91
C TYR A 97 0.19 -4.00 -4.83
N MET A 98 0.80 -3.66 -3.68
CA MET A 98 2.26 -3.55 -3.58
C MET A 98 2.89 -4.70 -2.78
N MET A 99 2.51 -4.86 -1.52
CA MET A 99 3.21 -5.69 -0.54
C MET A 99 2.26 -6.20 0.56
N PRO A 100 1.31 -7.10 0.24
CA PRO A 100 0.35 -7.63 1.21
C PRO A 100 0.98 -8.73 2.09
N LEU A 101 0.21 -9.20 3.08
CA LEU A 101 0.52 -10.37 3.92
C LEU A 101 1.82 -10.26 4.74
N GLY A 102 2.30 -9.04 4.98
CA GLY A 102 3.55 -8.76 5.68
C GLY A 102 4.78 -8.68 4.78
N LEU A 103 4.61 -8.76 3.45
CA LEU A 103 5.69 -8.38 2.52
C LEU A 103 6.07 -6.91 2.74
N HIS A 104 7.33 -6.60 2.47
CA HIS A 104 7.82 -5.24 2.51
C HIS A 104 9.10 -5.10 1.68
N HIS A 105 9.49 -3.85 1.39
CA HIS A 105 10.73 -3.50 0.72
C HIS A 105 10.88 -4.07 -0.72
N LEU A 106 9.80 -4.06 -1.52
CA LEU A 106 9.81 -4.53 -2.92
C LEU A 106 9.97 -3.39 -3.94
N PHE A 107 10.57 -2.28 -3.52
CA PHE A 107 10.65 -1.05 -4.31
C PHE A 107 11.84 -1.01 -5.26
N ALA A 108 11.64 -0.32 -6.39
CA ALA A 108 12.71 0.07 -7.32
C ALA A 108 13.82 0.86 -6.62
N TRP A 109 15.07 0.45 -6.89
CA TRP A 109 16.27 1.02 -6.30
C TRP A 109 16.34 2.54 -6.43
N GLY A 110 16.73 3.19 -5.33
CA GLY A 110 16.79 4.64 -5.26
C GLY A 110 15.40 5.25 -5.15
N HIS A 111 14.70 5.41 -6.27
CA HIS A 111 13.54 6.32 -6.36
C HIS A 111 12.24 5.76 -5.75
N HIS A 112 12.17 4.46 -5.45
CA HIS A 112 11.07 3.78 -4.76
C HIS A 112 9.66 3.92 -5.38
N TYR A 113 9.56 4.23 -6.67
CA TYR A 113 8.27 4.50 -7.32
C TYR A 113 7.54 3.23 -7.78
N GLY A 114 8.28 2.32 -8.43
CA GLY A 114 7.75 1.09 -9.04
C GLY A 114 8.19 -0.17 -8.31
N PRO A 115 7.66 -1.34 -8.71
CA PRO A 115 8.09 -2.64 -8.22
C PRO A 115 9.50 -2.96 -8.71
N GLU A 116 10.32 -3.54 -7.85
CA GLU A 116 11.56 -4.21 -8.25
C GLU A 116 11.91 -5.34 -7.26
N PRO A 117 11.04 -6.36 -7.07
CA PRO A 117 11.30 -7.42 -6.10
C PRO A 117 12.55 -8.26 -6.44
N TRP A 118 13.04 -8.18 -7.68
CA TRP A 118 14.29 -8.79 -8.17
C TRP A 118 15.53 -7.90 -8.01
N CYS A 119 15.42 -6.72 -7.36
CA CYS A 119 16.53 -5.78 -7.28
C CYS A 119 17.79 -6.43 -6.67
N ASP A 120 18.90 -6.33 -7.41
CA ASP A 120 20.21 -6.83 -7.03
C ASP A 120 21.28 -5.83 -7.45
N VAL A 121 21.76 -5.02 -6.50
CA VAL A 121 22.76 -3.98 -6.73
C VAL A 121 24.12 -4.48 -6.24
N PRO A 122 25.11 -4.68 -7.13
CA PRO A 122 26.42 -5.18 -6.75
C PRO A 122 27.08 -4.34 -5.64
N GLY A 123 27.46 -4.99 -4.54
CA GLY A 123 28.12 -4.34 -3.41
C GLY A 123 27.20 -3.52 -2.49
N ALA A 124 25.89 -3.46 -2.78
CA ALA A 124 24.94 -2.90 -1.84
C ALA A 124 24.83 -3.79 -0.59
N ARG A 125 24.44 -3.18 0.54
CA ARG A 125 24.19 -3.94 1.76
C ARG A 125 22.99 -4.87 1.55
N PRO A 126 22.99 -6.10 2.10
CA PRO A 126 21.86 -7.00 1.96
C PRO A 126 20.54 -6.41 2.48
N ASP A 127 20.57 -5.66 3.58
CA ASP A 127 19.38 -5.01 4.15
C ASP A 127 18.81 -3.87 3.30
N TRP A 128 19.46 -3.55 2.17
CA TRP A 128 18.94 -2.64 1.15
C TRP A 128 18.27 -3.37 -0.02
N MET A 129 18.35 -4.70 -0.09
CA MET A 129 17.82 -5.50 -1.19
C MET A 129 16.48 -6.15 -0.81
N PRO A 130 15.48 -6.18 -1.70
CA PRO A 130 14.20 -6.87 -1.47
C PRO A 130 14.37 -8.34 -1.09
N SER A 131 15.31 -9.05 -1.72
CA SER A 131 15.58 -10.48 -1.50
C SER A 131 16.01 -10.83 -0.09
N TYR A 132 16.61 -9.89 0.64
CA TYR A 132 16.91 -10.04 2.06
C TYR A 132 15.64 -10.18 2.90
N TYR A 133 14.58 -9.47 2.52
CA TYR A 133 13.31 -9.42 3.24
C TYR A 133 12.37 -10.55 2.84
N HIS A 134 12.07 -10.68 1.54
CA HIS A 134 11.06 -11.64 1.10
C HIS A 134 11.58 -13.10 1.09
N LYS A 135 12.89 -13.35 0.97
CA LYS A 135 13.53 -14.69 1.01
C LYS A 135 12.76 -15.78 0.25
N ALA A 136 12.25 -15.44 -0.93
CA ALA A 136 11.45 -16.37 -1.72
C ALA A 136 12.33 -17.50 -2.24
N ASP A 137 11.87 -18.74 -2.09
CA ASP A 137 12.51 -19.94 -2.64
C ASP A 137 11.45 -20.98 -3.04
N LYS A 138 11.88 -22.19 -3.43
CA LYS A 138 10.95 -23.26 -3.83
C LYS A 138 10.05 -23.77 -2.70
N GLN A 139 10.44 -23.56 -1.45
CA GLN A 139 9.69 -24.03 -0.29
C GLN A 139 8.65 -23.00 0.14
N GLY A 140 8.99 -21.71 0.10
CA GLY A 140 8.12 -20.65 0.60
C GLY A 140 8.65 -19.23 0.40
N ILE A 141 8.07 -18.31 1.16
CA ILE A 141 8.38 -16.87 1.16
C ILE A 141 8.20 -16.30 2.57
N GLY A 142 8.86 -15.17 2.85
CA GLY A 142 8.79 -14.44 4.11
C GLY A 142 10.07 -14.58 4.94
N PHE A 143 10.14 -13.90 6.09
CA PHE A 143 11.33 -13.90 6.92
C PHE A 143 11.04 -14.60 8.25
N ASP A 144 11.74 -15.71 8.55
CA ASP A 144 11.63 -16.35 9.87
C ASP A 144 12.23 -15.45 10.98
N ARG A 145 11.32 -14.78 11.69
CA ARG A 145 11.60 -13.95 12.87
C ARG A 145 11.03 -14.56 14.15
N SER A 146 10.51 -15.79 14.07
CA SER A 146 10.11 -16.60 15.22
C SER A 146 11.34 -17.08 16.01
N HIS A 147 11.11 -17.85 17.08
CA HIS A 147 12.13 -18.46 17.92
C HIS A 147 13.07 -19.41 17.17
N THR A 148 12.68 -19.94 16.00
CA THR A 148 13.55 -20.78 15.15
C THR A 148 14.41 -19.99 14.18
N GLY A 149 14.09 -18.71 13.96
CA GLY A 149 14.78 -17.83 13.04
C GLY A 149 15.62 -16.77 13.78
N SER A 150 15.36 -15.49 13.47
CA SER A 150 16.07 -14.38 14.14
C SER A 150 15.61 -14.10 15.58
N ASN A 151 14.51 -14.74 16.03
CA ASN A 151 13.91 -14.57 17.35
C ASN A 151 13.55 -13.11 17.68
N ALA A 152 13.16 -12.33 16.67
CA ALA A 152 12.73 -10.95 16.87
C ALA A 152 11.37 -10.86 17.59
N THR A 153 10.55 -11.92 17.51
CA THR A 153 9.31 -12.05 18.31
C THR A 153 9.56 -11.89 19.81
N ALA A 154 10.70 -12.35 20.32
CA ALA A 154 11.08 -12.20 21.73
C ALA A 154 11.36 -10.75 22.17
N GLN A 155 11.42 -9.79 21.25
CA GLN A 155 11.53 -8.37 21.58
C GLN A 155 10.18 -7.75 21.96
N TYR A 156 9.07 -8.45 21.68
CA TYR A 156 7.72 -8.01 22.03
C TYR A 156 7.30 -8.55 23.40
N PRO A 157 6.31 -7.92 24.07
CA PRO A 157 5.67 -8.47 25.26
C PRO A 157 5.14 -9.90 25.03
N ASP A 158 5.14 -10.74 26.07
CA ASP A 158 4.81 -12.17 25.99
C ASP A 158 3.51 -12.52 25.24
N SER A 159 2.50 -11.66 25.28
CA SER A 159 1.24 -11.86 24.56
C SER A 159 1.41 -11.74 23.05
N LEU A 160 2.16 -10.73 22.60
CA LEU A 160 2.45 -10.49 21.18
C LEU A 160 3.52 -11.44 20.67
N CYS A 161 4.55 -11.72 21.49
CA CYS A 161 5.54 -12.74 21.18
C CYS A 161 4.85 -14.06 20.85
N ARG A 162 4.00 -14.59 21.74
CA ARG A 162 3.27 -15.85 21.48
C ARG A 162 2.33 -15.78 20.26
N LEU A 163 1.66 -14.66 20.05
CA LEU A 163 0.75 -14.48 18.91
C LEU A 163 1.49 -14.55 17.58
N TYR A 164 2.60 -13.82 17.47
CA TYR A 164 3.38 -13.70 16.23
C TYR A 164 4.36 -14.86 16.02
N ASP A 165 4.77 -15.54 17.09
CA ASP A 165 5.75 -16.64 17.03
C ASP A 165 5.16 -17.98 16.55
N ASP A 166 3.86 -18.21 16.73
CA ASP A 166 3.18 -19.38 16.19
C ASP A 166 2.52 -19.04 14.85
N ILE A 167 3.00 -19.68 13.78
CA ILE A 167 2.49 -19.49 12.42
C ILE A 167 0.97 -19.75 12.29
N ARG A 168 0.38 -20.55 13.20
CA ARG A 168 -1.06 -20.87 13.19
C ARG A 168 -1.92 -19.77 13.80
N THR A 169 -1.32 -18.90 14.61
CA THR A 169 -2.02 -17.81 15.29
C THR A 169 -1.61 -16.43 14.79
N CYS A 170 -0.48 -16.34 14.08
CA CYS A 170 -0.03 -15.10 13.47
C CYS A 170 -1.10 -14.56 12.51
N PRO A 171 -1.53 -13.29 12.65
CA PRO A 171 -2.43 -12.67 11.69
C PRO A 171 -1.84 -12.69 10.28
N ASP A 172 -2.69 -12.93 9.27
CA ASP A 172 -2.27 -13.10 7.87
C ASP A 172 -1.56 -11.84 7.35
N GLU A 173 -2.00 -10.65 7.76
CA GLU A 173 -1.42 -9.35 7.41
C GLU A 173 0.02 -9.14 7.91
N TYR A 174 0.48 -9.97 8.86
CA TYR A 174 1.84 -9.92 9.40
C TYR A 174 2.63 -11.23 9.16
N LEU A 175 2.02 -12.23 8.53
CA LEU A 175 2.56 -13.58 8.38
C LEU A 175 3.99 -13.57 7.82
N LEU A 176 4.19 -12.92 6.67
CA LEU A 176 5.48 -12.93 5.96
C LEU A 176 6.53 -12.02 6.60
N TRP A 177 6.13 -11.19 7.56
CA TRP A 177 7.05 -10.47 8.42
C TRP A 177 7.64 -11.42 9.48
N PHE A 178 6.85 -12.31 10.06
CA PHE A 178 7.31 -13.17 11.16
C PHE A 178 7.76 -14.57 10.74
N HIS A 179 7.32 -15.06 9.58
CA HIS A 179 7.51 -16.43 9.13
C HIS A 179 8.04 -16.52 7.71
N HIS A 180 8.95 -17.46 7.47
CA HIS A 180 9.14 -18.04 6.13
C HIS A 180 8.09 -19.14 5.97
N ALA A 181 6.98 -18.80 5.33
CA ALA A 181 5.79 -19.64 5.24
C ALA A 181 5.82 -20.47 3.95
N PRO A 182 5.49 -21.78 4.00
CA PRO A 182 5.38 -22.60 2.80
C PRO A 182 4.31 -22.08 1.85
N TRP A 183 4.53 -22.20 0.54
CA TRP A 183 3.55 -21.76 -0.48
C TRP A 183 2.14 -22.38 -0.30
N GLN A 184 2.08 -23.60 0.27
CA GLN A 184 0.85 -24.34 0.55
C GLN A 184 0.30 -24.13 1.96
N HIS A 185 0.86 -23.20 2.73
CA HIS A 185 0.29 -22.83 4.04
C HIS A 185 -1.16 -22.38 3.87
N THR A 186 -2.06 -22.89 4.70
CA THR A 186 -3.49 -22.52 4.67
C THR A 186 -3.70 -21.25 5.47
N MET A 187 -4.06 -20.18 4.76
CA MET A 187 -4.39 -18.87 5.31
C MET A 187 -5.73 -18.93 6.07
N GLN A 188 -6.07 -17.89 6.83
CA GLN A 188 -7.34 -17.84 7.57
C GLN A 188 -8.58 -17.86 6.64
N SER A 189 -8.41 -17.41 5.38
CA SER A 189 -9.43 -17.52 4.33
C SER A 189 -9.71 -18.95 3.89
N GLY A 190 -8.87 -19.92 4.27
CA GLY A 190 -8.87 -21.30 3.77
C GLY A 190 -8.13 -21.50 2.46
N ARG A 191 -7.62 -20.42 1.84
CA ARG A 191 -6.77 -20.49 0.63
C ARG A 191 -5.34 -20.87 0.98
N THR A 192 -4.60 -21.33 -0.03
CA THR A 192 -3.14 -21.45 0.09
C THR A 192 -2.50 -20.06 0.14
N LEU A 193 -1.30 -19.94 0.70
CA LEU A 193 -0.55 -18.68 0.72
C LEU A 193 -0.34 -18.12 -0.69
N TRP A 194 -0.01 -18.98 -1.66
CA TRP A 194 0.12 -18.55 -3.05
C TRP A 194 -1.18 -17.98 -3.62
N ASP A 195 -2.30 -18.66 -3.43
CA ASP A 195 -3.59 -18.20 -3.95
C ASP A 195 -4.01 -16.89 -3.26
N GLU A 196 -3.87 -16.81 -1.93
CA GLU A 196 -4.19 -15.59 -1.18
C GLU A 196 -3.33 -14.42 -1.66
N LEU A 197 -2.02 -14.63 -1.88
CA LEU A 197 -1.14 -13.61 -2.45
C LEU A 197 -1.67 -13.11 -3.80
N CYS A 198 -2.01 -14.02 -4.73
CA CYS A 198 -2.61 -13.64 -6.02
C CYS A 198 -3.91 -12.84 -5.86
N TYR A 199 -4.80 -13.27 -4.97
CA TYR A 199 -6.06 -12.59 -4.71
C TYR A 199 -5.88 -11.21 -4.09
N ARG A 200 -4.93 -11.03 -3.16
CA ARG A 200 -4.65 -9.71 -2.55
C ARG A 200 -4.12 -8.71 -3.58
N TYR A 201 -3.14 -9.12 -4.40
CA TYR A 201 -2.65 -8.25 -5.47
C TYR A 201 -3.74 -7.86 -6.47
N ASP A 202 -4.60 -8.81 -6.86
CA ASP A 202 -5.72 -8.49 -7.75
C ASP A 202 -6.78 -7.61 -7.09
N HIS A 203 -7.09 -7.86 -5.82
CA HIS A 203 -8.01 -7.05 -5.04
C HIS A 203 -7.57 -5.57 -5.01
N GLY A 204 -6.29 -5.29 -4.78
CA GLY A 204 -5.75 -3.93 -4.83
C GLY A 204 -5.96 -3.24 -6.20
N VAL A 205 -5.80 -3.98 -7.30
CA VAL A 205 -6.10 -3.48 -8.66
C VAL A 205 -7.59 -3.15 -8.80
N GLN A 206 -8.48 -4.04 -8.37
CA GLN A 206 -9.92 -3.82 -8.45
C GLN A 206 -10.38 -2.64 -7.57
N GLN A 207 -9.79 -2.47 -6.40
CA GLN A 207 -10.07 -1.32 -5.52
C GLN A 207 -9.71 0.00 -6.21
N VAL A 208 -8.53 0.13 -6.79
CA VAL A 208 -8.14 1.38 -7.48
C VAL A 208 -9.04 1.67 -8.69
N ARG A 209 -9.47 0.65 -9.44
CA ARG A 209 -10.46 0.82 -10.51
C ARG A 209 -11.82 1.27 -9.97
N SER A 210 -12.21 0.82 -8.77
CA SER A 210 -13.41 1.31 -8.11
C SER A 210 -13.29 2.78 -7.70
N PHE A 211 -12.09 3.22 -7.30
CA PHE A 211 -11.83 4.62 -6.93
C PHE A 211 -12.03 5.56 -8.12
N GLN A 212 -11.64 5.14 -9.33
CA GLN A 212 -11.93 5.91 -10.55
C GLN A 212 -13.44 6.16 -10.70
N LYS A 213 -14.27 5.11 -10.54
CA LYS A 213 -15.72 5.22 -10.63
C LYS A 213 -16.30 6.12 -9.54
N LYS A 214 -15.84 5.96 -8.29
CA LYS A 214 -16.27 6.80 -7.15
C LYS A 214 -15.93 8.28 -7.40
N TRP A 215 -14.73 8.56 -7.93
CA TRP A 215 -14.30 9.92 -8.25
C TRP A 215 -15.07 10.54 -9.41
N ASP A 216 -15.40 9.77 -10.44
CA ASP A 216 -16.18 10.27 -11.59
C ASP A 216 -17.57 10.80 -11.17
N LEU A 217 -18.14 10.30 -10.07
CA LEU A 217 -19.40 10.83 -9.51
C LEU A 217 -19.29 12.31 -9.06
N THR A 218 -18.07 12.82 -8.85
CA THR A 218 -17.82 14.18 -8.35
C THR A 218 -17.84 15.25 -9.43
N GLU A 219 -17.85 14.90 -10.72
CA GLU A 219 -17.62 15.83 -11.84
C GLU A 219 -18.46 17.11 -11.80
N ASN A 220 -19.72 17.00 -11.38
CA ASN A 220 -20.66 18.12 -11.31
C ASN A 220 -20.76 18.78 -9.92
N TYR A 221 -19.92 18.37 -8.97
CA TYR A 221 -19.98 18.78 -7.56
C TYR A 221 -18.71 19.48 -7.07
N ILE A 222 -17.62 19.40 -7.83
CA ILE A 222 -16.35 20.07 -7.55
C ILE A 222 -15.88 20.85 -8.79
N ASP A 223 -14.91 21.75 -8.62
CA ASP A 223 -14.36 22.50 -9.75
C ASP A 223 -13.62 21.59 -10.75
N ALA A 224 -13.68 21.99 -12.02
CA ALA A 224 -13.16 21.21 -13.14
C ALA A 224 -11.63 20.99 -13.08
N GLU A 225 -10.88 21.88 -12.44
CA GLU A 225 -9.42 21.77 -12.33
C GLU A 225 -9.04 20.62 -11.41
N ARG A 226 -9.51 20.64 -10.15
CA ARG A 226 -9.23 19.57 -9.18
C ARG A 226 -9.86 18.25 -9.58
N PHE A 227 -11.05 18.27 -10.20
CA PHE A 227 -11.65 17.06 -10.77
C PHE A 227 -10.71 16.37 -11.77
N LYS A 228 -10.24 17.11 -12.78
CA LYS A 228 -9.37 16.57 -13.83
C LYS A 228 -8.02 16.12 -13.32
N ASP A 229 -7.42 16.88 -12.38
CA ASP A 229 -6.14 16.53 -11.77
C ASP A 229 -6.22 15.17 -11.05
N VAL A 230 -7.17 15.01 -10.12
CA VAL A 230 -7.34 13.75 -9.40
C VAL A 230 -7.76 12.62 -10.33
N GLN A 231 -8.64 12.87 -11.31
CA GLN A 231 -9.05 11.85 -12.27
C GLN A 231 -7.85 11.34 -13.09
N SER A 232 -6.94 12.24 -13.50
CA SER A 232 -5.70 11.86 -14.20
C SER A 232 -4.78 11.01 -13.31
N ARG A 233 -4.64 11.38 -12.04
CA ARG A 233 -3.82 10.64 -11.06
C ARG A 233 -4.37 9.26 -10.74
N LEU A 234 -5.70 9.11 -10.63
CA LEU A 234 -6.33 7.80 -10.46
C LEU A 234 -6.15 6.90 -11.69
N LYS A 235 -6.07 7.47 -12.91
CA LYS A 235 -5.69 6.69 -14.11
C LYS A 235 -4.25 6.20 -14.05
N ILE A 236 -3.33 7.04 -13.54
CA ILE A 236 -1.94 6.62 -13.29
C ILE A 236 -1.95 5.51 -12.24
N GLN A 237 -2.54 5.73 -11.06
CA GLN A 237 -2.58 4.73 -9.98
C GLN A 237 -3.15 3.39 -10.44
N ALA A 238 -4.21 3.37 -11.25
CA ALA A 238 -4.79 2.12 -11.76
C ALA A 238 -3.80 1.35 -12.65
N ARG A 239 -3.00 2.05 -13.47
CA ARG A 239 -1.93 1.43 -14.27
C ARG A 239 -0.77 0.97 -13.40
N ASP A 240 -0.38 1.76 -12.41
CA ASP A 240 0.67 1.42 -11.44
C ASP A 240 0.29 0.15 -10.66
N ALA A 241 -0.96 0.01 -10.24
CA ALA A 241 -1.44 -1.16 -9.52
C ALA A 241 -1.31 -2.44 -10.38
N VAL A 242 -1.62 -2.37 -11.68
CA VAL A 242 -1.42 -3.51 -12.60
C VAL A 242 0.07 -3.81 -12.77
N TRP A 243 0.92 -2.78 -12.93
CA TRP A 243 2.37 -2.95 -13.01
C TRP A 243 2.94 -3.65 -11.76
N TRP A 244 2.53 -3.21 -10.56
CA TRP A 244 2.95 -3.82 -9.31
C TRP A 244 2.46 -5.26 -9.16
N LYS A 245 1.18 -5.54 -9.45
CA LYS A 245 0.63 -6.91 -9.45
C LYS A 245 1.43 -7.83 -10.35
N ASP A 246 1.58 -7.45 -11.62
CA ASP A 246 2.21 -8.32 -12.62
C ASP A 246 3.68 -8.55 -12.28
N ALA A 247 4.41 -7.50 -11.90
CA ALA A 247 5.81 -7.60 -11.48
C ALA A 247 6.01 -8.58 -10.32
N CYS A 248 5.21 -8.43 -9.25
CA CYS A 248 5.38 -9.25 -8.06
C CYS A 248 4.90 -10.69 -8.28
N LEU A 249 3.73 -10.89 -8.90
CA LEU A 249 3.20 -12.24 -9.11
C LEU A 249 4.02 -13.04 -10.12
N LEU A 250 4.47 -12.43 -11.23
CA LEU A 250 5.33 -13.13 -12.19
C LEU A 250 6.69 -13.49 -11.58
N TYR A 251 7.29 -12.59 -10.80
CA TYR A 251 8.54 -12.86 -10.10
C TYR A 251 8.40 -13.99 -9.07
N PHE A 252 7.40 -13.91 -8.18
CA PHE A 252 7.20 -14.95 -7.17
C PHE A 252 6.76 -16.30 -7.76
N GLN A 253 6.15 -16.30 -8.94
CA GLN A 253 5.83 -17.51 -9.70
C GLN A 253 7.08 -18.29 -10.10
N GLU A 254 8.22 -17.64 -10.37
CA GLU A 254 9.49 -18.33 -10.67
C GLU A 254 9.95 -19.23 -9.50
N PHE A 255 9.56 -18.88 -8.26
CA PHE A 255 9.89 -19.62 -7.06
C PHE A 255 8.81 -20.64 -6.67
N SER A 256 7.55 -20.21 -6.65
CA SER A 256 6.44 -21.09 -6.26
C SER A 256 6.21 -22.21 -7.27
N GLY A 257 6.42 -21.95 -8.57
CA GLY A 257 6.05 -22.86 -9.65
C GLY A 257 4.54 -23.10 -9.76
N MET A 258 3.74 -22.33 -9.04
CA MET A 258 2.28 -22.48 -8.96
C MET A 258 1.60 -21.56 -9.98
N ARG A 259 0.49 -22.02 -10.56
CA ARG A 259 -0.34 -21.20 -11.45
C ARG A 259 -1.20 -20.27 -10.61
N ALA A 260 -1.42 -19.05 -11.09
CA ALA A 260 -2.41 -18.16 -10.47
C ALA A 260 -3.82 -18.78 -10.57
N PRO A 261 -4.71 -18.55 -9.59
CA PRO A 261 -6.12 -18.97 -9.62
C PRO A 261 -6.84 -18.58 -10.92
N TYR A 262 -7.95 -19.25 -11.23
CA TYR A 262 -8.66 -19.01 -12.50
C TYR A 262 -9.26 -17.60 -12.58
N GLU A 263 -9.78 -17.12 -11.46
CA GLU A 263 -10.55 -15.90 -11.29
C GLU A 263 -9.67 -14.63 -11.24
N VAL A 264 -8.38 -14.78 -10.95
CA VAL A 264 -7.43 -13.67 -10.89
C VAL A 264 -7.13 -13.21 -12.31
N GLU A 265 -7.30 -11.90 -12.56
CA GLU A 265 -6.99 -11.29 -13.85
C GLU A 265 -5.54 -11.58 -14.24
N ARG A 266 -5.36 -12.10 -15.46
CA ARG A 266 -4.06 -12.55 -15.96
C ARG A 266 -3.09 -11.37 -16.14
N PRO A 267 -1.78 -11.60 -15.93
CA PRO A 267 -0.77 -10.62 -16.29
C PRO A 267 -0.88 -10.22 -17.76
N ILE A 268 -0.69 -8.93 -18.02
CA ILE A 268 -0.65 -8.37 -19.38
C ILE A 268 0.77 -7.99 -19.81
N HIS A 269 1.74 -8.11 -18.89
CA HIS A 269 3.16 -7.86 -19.13
C HIS A 269 3.94 -9.16 -19.03
N GLU A 270 5.13 -9.19 -19.65
CA GLU A 270 6.11 -10.25 -19.46
C GLU A 270 7.16 -9.83 -18.41
N LEU A 271 7.61 -10.76 -17.57
CA LEU A 271 8.54 -10.46 -16.48
C LEU A 271 9.86 -9.84 -16.97
N GLU A 272 10.38 -10.34 -18.08
CA GLU A 272 11.64 -9.85 -18.66
C GLU A 272 11.53 -8.41 -19.18
N ASP A 273 10.36 -8.00 -19.64
CA ASP A 273 10.10 -6.60 -20.01
C ASP A 273 9.99 -5.73 -18.75
N LEU A 274 9.32 -6.22 -17.71
CA LEU A 274 9.19 -5.52 -16.42
C LEU A 274 10.56 -5.30 -15.73
N LYS A 275 11.47 -6.29 -15.80
CA LYS A 275 12.85 -6.19 -15.29
C LYS A 275 13.66 -5.08 -15.97
N GLN A 276 13.31 -4.71 -17.21
CA GLN A 276 13.98 -3.66 -17.98
C GLN A 276 13.44 -2.26 -17.71
N VAL A 277 12.31 -2.12 -17.01
CA VAL A 277 11.73 -0.82 -16.70
C VAL A 277 12.67 -0.04 -15.77
N LYS A 278 13.18 1.10 -16.27
CA LYS A 278 14.00 2.04 -15.49
C LYS A 278 13.48 3.44 -15.68
N LEU A 279 13.04 4.09 -14.59
CA LEU A 279 12.63 5.48 -14.61
C LEU A 279 13.86 6.37 -14.40
N PRO A 280 14.11 7.37 -15.27
CA PRO A 280 15.26 8.26 -15.15
C PRO A 280 14.98 9.37 -14.13
N ILE A 281 14.69 8.97 -12.89
CA ILE A 281 14.38 9.85 -11.77
C ILE A 281 15.20 9.46 -10.55
N ASN A 282 15.42 10.41 -9.64
CA ASN A 282 15.98 10.15 -8.32
C ASN A 282 14.90 10.26 -7.20
N ASN A 283 15.31 10.11 -5.95
CA ASN A 283 14.44 10.07 -4.77
C ASN A 283 13.71 11.39 -4.47
N HIS A 284 14.04 12.47 -5.18
CA HIS A 284 13.46 13.80 -5.04
C HIS A 284 12.58 14.20 -6.25
N GLU A 285 12.36 13.28 -7.19
CA GLU A 285 11.64 13.57 -8.44
C GLU A 285 10.41 12.66 -8.59
N CYS A 286 9.34 13.22 -9.19
CA CYS A 286 8.19 12.44 -9.59
C CYS A 286 8.27 12.13 -11.10
N PRO A 287 7.97 10.90 -11.54
CA PRO A 287 7.96 10.60 -12.97
C PRO A 287 6.83 11.36 -13.66
N THR A 288 7.14 11.93 -14.82
CA THR A 288 6.12 12.59 -15.64
C THR A 288 5.18 11.57 -16.27
N PRO A 289 3.93 11.93 -16.61
CA PRO A 289 3.02 11.05 -17.34
C PRO A 289 3.62 10.50 -18.63
N LYS A 290 4.45 11.29 -19.33
CA LYS A 290 5.16 10.86 -20.54
C LYS A 290 6.15 9.73 -20.23
N MET A 291 6.99 9.90 -19.21
CA MET A 291 7.94 8.86 -18.77
C MET A 291 7.23 7.56 -18.42
N LEU A 292 6.09 7.65 -17.72
CA LEU A 292 5.26 6.52 -17.33
C LEU A 292 4.52 5.86 -18.50
N ASN A 293 4.33 6.56 -19.63
CA ASN A 293 3.70 5.99 -20.82
C ASN A 293 4.69 5.30 -21.75
N GLU A 294 5.94 5.78 -21.78
CA GLU A 294 6.96 5.28 -22.69
C GLU A 294 7.69 4.04 -22.16
N ARG A 295 7.63 3.79 -20.85
CA ARG A 295 8.52 2.83 -20.18
C ARG A 295 7.82 1.67 -19.46
N ARG A 296 6.49 1.60 -19.46
CA ARG A 296 5.71 0.53 -18.84
C ARG A 296 4.37 0.36 -19.54
#